data_AF-A0A1P8M9F4-F1
#
_entry.id   AF-A0A1P8M9F4-F1
#
_cell.length_a   1.000
_cell.length_b   1.000
_cell.length_c   1.000
_cell.angle_alpha   90.00
_cell.angle_beta   90.00
_cell.angle_gamma   90.00
#
_symmetry.space_group_name_H-M   'P 1'
#
loop_
_entity.id
_entity.type
_entity.pdbx_description
1 polymer ?
#
loop_
_entity_poly.entity_id
_entity_poly.type
_entity_poly.pdbx_seq_one_letter_code
_entity_poly.pdbx_strand_id
1 'polypeptide(L)'
;MAGNRPERGQPAPGRGVSTRTAFIPGPRLAGWVERFAASHGDLEMEDHDDGVRLAAADGATALLQAPWPDDGRPGRGSGLVERLASLASQPRTVGLLLVRRGGYGVAVASEGSILAAKTGSKYVQSRSAAGGQSQQRFARRRANQADAMVEAVAEQARLVFAAQTFEYILPGGDRALADDVLALPALKPWAGLPRLAYLDVPDPRAAVVKKAAAGACAVRVTVTDPPGR
;
A
#
# COMPACT_ATOMS: atom_id res chain seq x y z
N MET A 1 -20.17 -63.39 -7.38
CA MET A 1 -19.15 -62.87 -6.45
C MET A 1 -18.29 -61.85 -7.17
N ALA A 2 -18.78 -60.60 -7.30
CA ALA A 2 -18.02 -59.50 -7.87
C ALA A 2 -17.79 -58.48 -6.74
N GLY A 3 -16.58 -58.48 -6.19
CA GLY A 3 -16.19 -57.61 -5.08
C GLY A 3 -15.90 -56.20 -5.57
N ASN A 4 -16.69 -55.26 -5.07
CA ASN A 4 -16.54 -53.83 -5.27
C ASN A 4 -15.28 -53.33 -4.55
N ARG A 5 -14.38 -52.64 -5.27
CA ARG A 5 -13.13 -52.06 -4.75
C ARG A 5 -13.41 -50.60 -4.37
N PRO A 6 -13.13 -50.13 -3.14
CA PRO A 6 -13.44 -48.75 -2.77
C PRO A 6 -12.47 -47.77 -3.47
N GLU A 7 -13.05 -46.67 -3.92
CA GLU A 7 -12.36 -45.54 -4.55
C GLU A 7 -11.34 -44.91 -3.59
N ARG A 8 -10.15 -44.64 -4.10
CA ARG A 8 -9.12 -43.87 -3.41
C ARG A 8 -9.60 -42.43 -3.26
N GLY A 9 -9.82 -41.99 -2.03
CA GLY A 9 -10.07 -40.59 -1.70
C GLY A 9 -8.94 -39.71 -2.25
N GLN A 10 -9.32 -38.67 -2.98
CA GLN A 10 -8.41 -37.62 -3.43
C GLN A 10 -7.77 -36.93 -2.21
N PRO A 11 -6.47 -36.63 -2.23
CA PRO A 11 -5.85 -35.82 -1.19
C PRO A 11 -6.47 -34.42 -1.20
N ALA A 12 -6.87 -33.94 -0.02
CA ALA A 12 -7.35 -32.57 0.17
C ALA A 12 -6.27 -31.55 -0.27
N PRO A 13 -6.65 -30.40 -0.85
CA PRO A 13 -5.68 -29.37 -1.23
C PRO A 13 -4.95 -28.88 0.02
N GLY A 14 -3.63 -29.00 0.03
CA GLY A 14 -2.77 -28.51 1.11
C GLY A 14 -3.07 -27.04 1.40
N ARG A 15 -3.24 -26.72 2.69
CA ARG A 15 -3.53 -25.36 3.15
C ARG A 15 -2.30 -24.50 2.84
N GLY A 16 -2.37 -23.74 1.75
CA GLY A 16 -1.27 -22.87 1.32
C GLY A 16 -0.83 -21.91 2.42
N VAL A 17 0.44 -21.53 2.40
CA VAL A 17 1.01 -20.58 3.35
C VAL A 17 0.24 -19.25 3.26
N SER A 18 -0.35 -18.83 4.37
CA SER A 18 -1.13 -17.60 4.47
C SER A 18 -0.19 -16.41 4.70
N THR A 19 -0.40 -15.32 3.97
CA THR A 19 0.35 -14.07 4.15
C THR A 19 -0.60 -12.91 4.42
N ARG A 20 -0.29 -12.10 5.42
CA ARG A 20 -1.08 -10.93 5.83
C ARG A 20 -0.18 -9.72 6.03
N THR A 21 -0.69 -8.54 5.71
CA THR A 21 0.04 -7.28 5.87
C THR A 21 -0.64 -6.39 6.90
N ALA A 22 0.14 -5.81 7.79
CA ALA A 22 -0.28 -4.81 8.75
C ALA A 22 0.59 -3.55 8.64
N PHE A 23 0.08 -2.43 9.15
CA PHE A 23 0.78 -1.15 9.22
C PHE A 23 0.87 -0.75 10.69
N ILE A 24 2.08 -0.78 11.24
CA ILE A 24 2.34 -0.58 12.66
C ILE A 24 3.08 0.75 12.86
N PRO A 25 2.48 1.74 13.56
CA PRO A 25 3.19 2.97 13.90
C PRO A 25 4.47 2.67 14.68
N GLY A 26 5.54 3.43 14.43
CA GLY A 26 6.84 3.26 15.12
C GLY A 26 6.72 3.06 16.64
N PRO A 27 5.94 3.88 17.38
CA PRO A 27 5.80 3.74 18.84
C PRO A 27 5.12 2.44 19.28
N ARG A 28 4.45 1.72 18.38
CA ARG A 28 3.77 0.43 18.66
C ARG A 28 4.55 -0.78 18.16
N LEU A 29 5.70 -0.58 17.51
CA LEU A 29 6.44 -1.65 16.87
C LEU A 29 7.02 -2.64 17.89
N ALA A 30 7.66 -2.16 18.95
CA ALA A 30 8.23 -3.01 20.01
C ALA A 30 7.17 -3.95 20.61
N GLY A 31 6.05 -3.38 21.07
CA GLY A 31 4.95 -4.20 21.60
C GLY A 31 4.29 -5.11 20.57
N TRP A 32 4.38 -4.81 19.27
CA TRP A 32 3.94 -5.73 18.22
C TRP A 32 4.89 -6.93 18.10
N VAL A 33 6.20 -6.70 18.12
CA VAL A 33 7.24 -7.76 18.09
C VAL A 33 7.12 -8.66 19.32
N GLU A 34 6.92 -8.09 20.51
CA GLU A 34 6.69 -8.86 21.75
C GLU A 34 5.49 -9.80 21.64
N ARG A 35 4.38 -9.31 21.09
CA ARG A 35 3.18 -10.16 20.87
C ARG A 35 3.41 -11.23 19.80
N PHE A 36 4.21 -10.93 18.78
CA PHE A 36 4.59 -11.91 17.76
C PHE A 36 5.42 -13.04 18.39
N ALA A 37 6.45 -12.70 19.18
CA ALA A 37 7.25 -13.66 19.93
C ALA A 37 6.39 -14.49 20.90
N ALA A 38 5.50 -13.84 21.66
CA ALA A 38 4.60 -14.54 22.58
C ALA A 38 3.65 -15.53 21.87
N SER A 39 3.35 -15.32 20.58
CA SER A 39 2.47 -16.22 19.81
C SER A 39 3.22 -17.34 19.10
N HIS A 40 4.48 -17.12 18.72
CA HIS A 40 5.24 -17.99 17.82
C HIS A 40 6.54 -18.57 18.42
N GLY A 41 6.92 -18.13 19.62
CA GLY A 41 8.13 -18.54 20.33
C GLY A 41 9.32 -17.62 20.10
N ASP A 42 10.52 -18.15 20.36
CA ASP A 42 11.78 -17.42 20.20
C ASP A 42 11.97 -16.94 18.76
N LEU A 43 12.53 -15.74 18.62
CA LEU A 43 12.72 -15.05 17.35
C LEU A 43 14.20 -14.90 17.04
N GLU A 44 14.60 -15.31 15.84
CA GLU A 44 15.83 -14.87 15.20
C GLU A 44 15.54 -13.60 14.39
N MET A 45 16.41 -12.59 14.52
CA MET A 45 16.27 -11.32 13.84
C MET A 45 17.45 -11.07 12.92
N GLU A 46 17.17 -10.72 11.68
CA GLU A 46 18.17 -10.42 10.67
C GLU A 46 17.89 -9.07 10.02
N ASP A 47 18.96 -8.32 9.75
CA ASP A 47 18.90 -7.08 8.98
C ASP A 47 19.08 -7.41 7.50
N HIS A 48 18.10 -7.05 6.67
CA HIS A 48 18.11 -7.24 5.22
C HIS A 48 17.98 -5.88 4.54
N ASP A 49 18.40 -5.81 3.27
CA ASP A 49 18.30 -4.58 2.48
C ASP A 49 16.86 -4.07 2.35
N ASP A 50 15.87 -4.96 2.44
CA ASP A 50 14.44 -4.66 2.31
C ASP A 50 13.71 -4.46 3.66
N GLY A 51 14.41 -4.62 4.79
CA GLY A 51 13.88 -4.41 6.14
C GLY A 51 14.43 -5.39 7.17
N VAL A 52 13.81 -5.41 8.36
CA VAL A 52 14.16 -6.36 9.42
C VAL A 52 13.31 -7.61 9.27
N ARG A 53 13.95 -8.78 9.18
CA ARG A 53 13.27 -10.08 9.13
C ARG A 53 13.25 -10.70 10.52
N LEU A 54 12.07 -11.17 10.94
CA LEU A 54 11.87 -12.02 12.10
C LEU A 54 11.55 -13.43 11.62
N ALA A 55 12.25 -14.42 12.16
CA ALA A 55 11.98 -15.83 11.96
C ALA A 55 11.70 -16.49 13.31
N ALA A 56 10.53 -17.12 13.43
CA ALA A 56 10.13 -17.84 14.65
C ALA A 56 10.43 -19.35 14.52
N ALA A 57 10.66 -20.00 15.65
CA ALA A 57 10.95 -21.44 15.70
C ALA A 57 9.82 -22.33 15.13
N ASP A 58 8.57 -21.86 15.15
CA ASP A 58 7.43 -22.57 14.58
C ASP A 58 7.32 -22.46 13.05
N GLY A 59 8.22 -21.69 12.41
CA GLY A 59 8.25 -21.44 10.97
C GLY A 59 7.50 -20.18 10.53
N ALA A 60 6.87 -19.44 11.45
CA ALA A 60 6.30 -18.13 11.12
C ALA A 60 7.40 -17.12 10.82
N THR A 61 7.15 -16.21 9.88
CA THR A 61 8.09 -15.11 9.59
C THR A 61 7.37 -13.78 9.51
N ALA A 62 8.09 -12.70 9.79
CA ALA A 62 7.62 -11.35 9.58
C ALA A 62 8.72 -10.48 8.95
N LEU A 63 8.38 -9.78 7.86
CA LEU A 63 9.24 -8.77 7.26
C LEU A 63 8.74 -7.38 7.67
N LEU A 64 9.60 -6.59 8.31
CA LEU A 64 9.31 -5.27 8.85
C LEU A 64 10.03 -4.23 8.00
N GLN A 65 9.28 -3.48 7.20
CA GLN A 65 9.83 -2.52 6.24
C GLN A 65 9.55 -1.09 6.69
N ALA A 66 10.58 -0.24 6.63
CA ALA A 66 10.46 1.18 6.93
C ALA A 66 9.47 1.86 5.96
N PRO A 67 8.73 2.90 6.41
CA PRO A 67 7.85 3.66 5.53
C PRO A 67 8.60 4.45 4.45
N TRP A 68 9.89 4.73 4.67
CA TRP A 68 10.79 5.50 3.79
C TRP A 68 12.25 5.09 4.01
N PRO A 69 13.15 5.38 3.05
CA PRO A 69 14.60 5.24 3.25
C PRO A 69 15.13 6.14 4.38
N ASP A 70 16.35 5.89 4.86
CA ASP A 70 16.95 6.74 5.89
C ASP A 70 17.22 8.18 5.39
N ASP A 71 17.53 8.34 4.11
CA ASP A 71 17.94 9.60 3.47
C ASP A 71 18.93 10.41 4.34
N GLY A 72 19.96 9.74 4.85
CA GLY A 72 20.98 10.35 5.71
C GLY A 72 20.53 10.67 7.13
N ARG A 73 19.30 10.30 7.50
CA ARG A 73 18.74 10.38 8.85
C ARG A 73 18.43 8.96 9.35
N PRO A 74 19.43 8.14 9.70
CA PRO A 74 19.20 6.79 10.19
C PRO A 74 18.40 6.79 11.50
N GLY A 75 17.65 5.71 11.71
CA GLY A 75 16.95 5.47 12.97
C GLY A 75 17.92 5.30 14.15
N ARG A 76 17.49 5.73 15.34
CA ARG A 76 18.28 5.63 16.58
C ARG A 76 17.86 4.43 17.41
N GLY A 77 18.80 3.83 18.14
CA GLY A 77 18.54 2.70 19.02
C GLY A 77 19.66 1.67 18.99
N SER A 78 19.68 0.83 20.03
CA SER A 78 20.66 -0.24 20.18
C SER A 78 20.29 -1.47 19.34
N GLY A 79 18.99 -1.77 19.22
CA GLY A 79 18.46 -2.90 18.45
C GLY A 79 17.91 -2.52 17.06
N LEU A 80 17.75 -3.52 16.19
CA LEU A 80 17.16 -3.37 14.86
C LEU A 80 15.73 -2.80 14.92
N VAL A 81 14.90 -3.35 15.81
CA VAL A 81 13.51 -2.90 16.01
C VAL A 81 13.45 -1.46 16.53
N GLU A 82 14.35 -1.08 17.45
CA GLU A 82 14.40 0.29 17.98
C GLU A 82 14.79 1.29 16.89
N ARG A 83 15.82 0.98 16.10
CA ARG A 83 16.23 1.82 14.96
C ARG A 83 15.10 1.97 13.96
N LEU A 84 14.44 0.87 13.58
CA LEU A 84 13.33 0.90 12.64
C LEU A 84 12.13 1.71 13.17
N ALA A 85 11.78 1.54 14.45
CA ALA A 85 10.74 2.31 15.11
C ALA A 85 11.07 3.81 15.13
N SER A 86 12.32 4.15 15.48
CA SER A 86 12.81 5.52 15.48
C SER A 86 12.78 6.15 14.09
N LEU A 87 13.15 5.41 13.04
CA LEU A 87 13.10 5.86 11.65
C LEU A 87 11.66 6.14 11.20
N ALA A 88 10.72 5.24 11.51
CA ALA A 88 9.31 5.41 11.16
C ALA A 88 8.63 6.56 11.93
N SER A 89 9.16 6.94 13.10
CA SER A 89 8.66 8.06 13.91
C SER A 89 9.26 9.42 13.53
N GLN A 90 10.15 9.49 12.53
CA GLN A 90 10.67 10.78 12.09
C GLN A 90 9.58 11.65 11.47
N PRO A 91 9.55 12.96 11.75
CA PRO A 91 8.62 13.87 11.09
C PRO A 91 9.04 14.01 9.62
N ARG A 92 8.34 13.27 8.76
CA ARG A 92 8.48 13.31 7.30
C ARG A 92 7.13 13.66 6.68
N THR A 93 7.18 14.40 5.58
CA THR A 93 5.97 14.79 4.85
C THR A 93 5.88 14.02 3.52
N VAL A 94 4.69 13.50 3.24
CA VAL A 94 4.40 12.65 2.08
C VAL A 94 3.19 13.19 1.31
N GLY A 95 3.31 13.28 -0.01
CA GLY A 95 2.20 13.52 -0.93
C GLY A 95 1.54 12.21 -1.33
N LEU A 96 0.27 12.02 -0.99
CA LEU A 96 -0.53 10.85 -1.36
C LEU A 96 -1.28 11.13 -2.66
N LEU A 97 -1.19 10.19 -3.61
CA LEU A 97 -1.99 10.18 -4.83
C LEU A 97 -2.69 8.82 -4.95
N LEU A 98 -3.96 8.78 -4.59
CA LEU A 98 -4.78 7.57 -4.59
C LEU A 98 -5.83 7.67 -5.70
N VAL A 99 -5.79 6.78 -6.68
CA VAL A 99 -6.67 6.85 -7.85
C VAL A 99 -7.29 5.49 -8.12
N ARG A 100 -8.61 5.44 -8.28
CA ARG A 100 -9.37 4.27 -8.75
C ARG A 100 -10.35 4.75 -9.81
N ARG A 101 -10.91 3.85 -10.61
CA ARG A 101 -11.93 4.22 -11.62
C ARG A 101 -13.15 4.94 -11.05
N GLY A 102 -13.52 4.66 -9.79
CA GLY A 102 -14.68 5.27 -9.12
C GLY A 102 -14.39 6.63 -8.47
N GLY A 103 -13.12 7.02 -8.31
CA GLY A 103 -12.75 8.25 -7.64
C GLY A 103 -11.28 8.37 -7.27
N TYR A 104 -10.93 9.50 -6.70
CA TYR A 104 -9.58 9.86 -6.33
C TYR A 104 -9.53 10.49 -4.94
N GLY A 105 -8.36 10.38 -4.32
CA GLY A 105 -7.98 11.10 -3.13
C GLY A 105 -6.54 11.56 -3.25
N VAL A 106 -6.33 12.87 -3.10
CA VAL A 106 -5.01 13.49 -3.03
C VAL A 106 -4.85 14.10 -1.65
N ALA A 107 -3.71 13.91 -1.01
CA ALA A 107 -3.40 14.58 0.24
C ALA A 107 -1.92 14.88 0.38
N VAL A 108 -1.58 15.82 1.27
CA VAL A 108 -0.25 15.90 1.88
C VAL A 108 -0.41 15.58 3.35
N ALA A 109 0.45 14.73 3.88
CA ALA A 109 0.39 14.28 5.26
C ALA A 109 1.77 14.31 5.92
N SER A 110 1.79 14.60 7.21
CA SER A 110 2.98 14.49 8.07
C SER A 110 2.57 13.78 9.35
N GLU A 111 3.42 12.88 9.85
CA GLU A 111 3.19 12.16 11.11
C GLU A 111 1.81 11.49 11.18
N GLY A 112 1.36 10.93 10.06
CA GLY A 112 0.06 10.28 9.92
C GLY A 112 -1.16 11.22 9.88
N SER A 113 -0.94 12.53 9.92
CA SER A 113 -1.99 13.56 9.93
C SER A 113 -2.06 14.31 8.60
N ILE A 114 -3.28 14.58 8.13
CA ILE A 114 -3.51 15.30 6.87
C ILE A 114 -3.26 16.80 7.07
N LEU A 115 -2.41 17.38 6.23
CA LEU A 115 -2.13 18.82 6.16
C LEU A 115 -2.99 19.51 5.09
N ALA A 116 -3.18 18.85 3.95
CA ALA A 116 -4.06 19.28 2.87
C ALA A 116 -4.65 18.05 2.20
N ALA A 117 -5.93 18.09 1.79
CA ALA A 117 -6.53 16.98 1.06
C ALA A 117 -7.67 17.41 0.15
N LYS A 118 -7.85 16.62 -0.90
CA LYS A 118 -9.01 16.66 -1.79
C LYS A 118 -9.41 15.24 -2.16
N THR A 119 -10.69 14.93 -2.01
CA THR A 119 -11.28 13.71 -2.56
C THR A 119 -12.38 14.04 -3.54
N GLY A 120 -12.56 13.20 -4.54
CA GLY A 120 -13.65 13.32 -5.49
C GLY A 120 -14.00 12.01 -6.15
N SER A 121 -15.15 11.97 -6.80
CA SER A 121 -15.59 10.85 -7.63
C SER A 121 -15.87 11.38 -9.04
N LYS A 122 -15.37 10.69 -10.07
CA LYS A 122 -15.88 10.83 -11.44
C LYS A 122 -16.66 9.57 -11.74
N TYR A 123 -17.96 9.71 -12.00
CA TYR A 123 -18.84 8.59 -12.31
C TYR A 123 -18.49 8.08 -13.71
N VAL A 124 -17.57 7.11 -13.81
CA VAL A 124 -17.28 6.41 -15.07
C VAL A 124 -18.33 5.30 -15.20
N GLN A 125 -19.23 5.45 -16.18
CA GLN A 125 -20.32 4.51 -16.43
C GLN A 125 -19.78 3.07 -16.59
N SER A 126 -20.35 2.12 -15.85
CA SER A 126 -19.90 0.73 -15.81
C SER A 126 -20.07 0.00 -17.15
N ARG A 127 -19.31 -1.10 -17.30
CA ARG A 127 -19.26 -1.97 -18.49
C ARG A 127 -20.68 -2.45 -18.85
N SER A 128 -21.21 -2.08 -20.02
CA SER A 128 -22.45 -2.66 -20.53
C SER A 128 -22.16 -3.99 -21.23
N ALA A 129 -22.95 -5.02 -20.92
CA ALA A 129 -22.82 -6.38 -21.45
C ALA A 129 -23.36 -6.55 -22.88
N ALA A 130 -23.46 -5.48 -23.68
CA ALA A 130 -24.04 -5.52 -25.02
C ALA A 130 -22.97 -5.59 -26.12
N GLY A 131 -23.06 -6.61 -26.98
CA GLY A 131 -22.21 -6.80 -28.17
C GLY A 131 -22.62 -5.92 -29.36
N GLY A 132 -21.67 -5.65 -30.27
CA GLY A 132 -21.92 -5.00 -31.57
C GLY A 132 -21.27 -3.63 -31.77
N GLN A 133 -21.58 -2.95 -32.88
CA GLN A 133 -21.06 -1.63 -33.34
C GLN A 133 -21.22 -0.48 -32.30
N SER A 134 -22.02 -0.71 -31.25
CA SER A 134 -22.11 0.12 -30.06
C SER A 134 -20.85 0.03 -29.17
N GLN A 135 -20.16 -1.12 -29.11
CA GLN A 135 -18.94 -1.33 -28.32
C GLN A 135 -17.78 -0.43 -28.74
N GLN A 136 -17.55 -0.20 -30.04
CA GLN A 136 -16.49 0.70 -30.50
C GLN A 136 -16.76 2.16 -30.07
N ARG A 137 -18.02 2.61 -30.11
CA ARG A 137 -18.42 3.94 -29.62
C ARG A 137 -18.28 4.05 -28.10
N PHE A 138 -18.62 3.01 -27.35
CA PHE A 138 -18.41 2.96 -25.89
C PHE A 138 -16.93 2.84 -25.50
N ALA A 139 -16.11 2.14 -26.27
CA ALA A 139 -14.66 2.04 -26.03
C ALA A 139 -13.97 3.40 -26.20
N ARG A 140 -14.24 4.13 -27.28
CA ARG A 140 -13.72 5.50 -27.46
C ARG A 140 -14.21 6.45 -26.37
N ARG A 141 -15.50 6.43 -26.02
CA ARG A 141 -16.03 7.26 -24.91
C ARG A 141 -15.35 6.94 -23.58
N ARG A 142 -15.04 5.67 -23.29
CA ARG A 142 -14.34 5.26 -22.06
C ARG A 142 -12.88 5.71 -22.03
N ALA A 143 -12.16 5.62 -23.14
CA ALA A 143 -10.81 6.15 -23.26
C ALA A 143 -10.82 7.66 -22.97
N ASN A 144 -11.66 8.43 -23.68
CA ASN A 144 -11.78 9.87 -23.45
C ASN A 144 -12.22 10.24 -22.01
N GLN A 145 -13.05 9.41 -21.36
CA GLN A 145 -13.44 9.62 -19.97
C GLN A 145 -12.31 9.33 -18.98
N ALA A 146 -11.50 8.29 -19.24
CA ALA A 146 -10.32 7.99 -18.46
C ALA A 146 -9.29 9.12 -18.60
N ASP A 147 -9.02 9.58 -19.82
CA ASP A 147 -8.09 10.69 -20.08
C ASP A 147 -8.55 11.97 -19.37
N ALA A 148 -9.83 12.35 -19.53
CA ALA A 148 -10.39 13.51 -18.84
C ALA A 148 -10.38 13.34 -17.31
N MET A 149 -10.48 12.11 -16.79
CA MET A 149 -10.34 11.85 -15.36
C MET A 149 -8.91 12.07 -14.92
N VAL A 150 -7.94 11.49 -15.62
CA VAL A 150 -6.51 11.62 -15.35
C VAL A 150 -6.09 13.10 -15.30
N GLU A 151 -6.49 13.89 -16.31
CA GLU A 151 -6.24 15.34 -16.34
C GLU A 151 -6.85 16.09 -15.15
N ALA A 152 -8.12 15.81 -14.84
CA ALA A 152 -8.79 16.46 -13.73
C ALA A 152 -8.15 16.10 -12.38
N VAL A 153 -7.73 14.84 -12.20
CA VAL A 153 -7.05 14.41 -10.97
C VAL A 153 -5.68 15.06 -10.86
N ALA A 154 -4.91 15.15 -11.95
CA ALA A 154 -3.61 15.82 -11.94
C ALA A 154 -3.73 17.30 -11.55
N GLU A 155 -4.76 18.00 -12.02
CA GLU A 155 -4.98 19.40 -11.63
C GLU A 155 -5.35 19.54 -10.15
N GLN A 156 -6.20 18.65 -9.62
CA GLN A 156 -6.49 18.65 -8.18
C GLN A 156 -5.25 18.28 -7.35
N ALA A 157 -4.43 17.36 -7.84
CA ALA A 157 -3.19 16.98 -7.22
C ALA A 157 -2.21 18.16 -7.18
N ARG A 158 -2.07 18.89 -8.29
CA ARG A 158 -1.25 20.10 -8.38
C ARG A 158 -1.65 21.13 -7.33
N LEU A 159 -2.95 21.39 -7.17
CA LEU A 159 -3.45 22.36 -6.17
C LEU A 159 -3.13 21.94 -4.74
N VAL A 160 -3.36 20.66 -4.39
CA VAL A 160 -3.10 20.14 -3.04
C VAL A 160 -1.59 20.06 -2.76
N PHE A 161 -0.79 19.61 -3.72
CA PHE A 161 0.65 19.48 -3.59
C PHE A 161 1.36 20.83 -3.57
N ALA A 162 0.86 21.85 -4.29
CA ALA A 162 1.42 23.20 -4.23
C ALA A 162 1.17 23.90 -2.88
N ALA A 163 0.24 23.40 -2.07
CA ALA A 163 -0.08 24.01 -0.78
C ALA A 163 0.93 23.63 0.33
N GLN A 164 1.79 22.64 0.11
CA GLN A 164 2.69 22.09 1.13
C GLN A 164 4.00 21.59 0.51
N THR A 165 5.09 21.61 1.28
CA THR A 165 6.34 20.94 0.90
C THR A 165 6.34 19.50 1.39
N PHE A 166 6.81 18.56 0.57
CA PHE A 166 6.91 17.15 0.96
C PHE A 166 8.07 16.45 0.26
N GLU A 167 8.48 15.32 0.83
CA GLU A 167 9.71 14.62 0.46
C GLU A 167 9.44 13.43 -0.46
N TYR A 168 8.26 12.81 -0.35
CA TYR A 168 7.94 11.58 -1.06
C TYR A 168 6.55 11.59 -1.70
N ILE A 169 6.39 10.83 -2.76
CA ILE A 169 5.07 10.52 -3.34
C ILE A 169 4.67 9.10 -2.95
N LEU A 170 3.50 8.93 -2.35
CA LEU A 170 2.86 7.63 -2.13
C LEU A 170 1.71 7.43 -3.13
N PRO A 171 1.95 6.73 -4.25
CA PRO A 171 0.88 6.35 -5.16
C PRO A 171 0.06 5.17 -4.60
N GLY A 172 -1.22 5.11 -4.94
CA GLY A 172 -2.08 4.00 -4.54
C GLY A 172 -3.37 3.84 -5.35
N GLY A 173 -4.00 2.66 -5.22
CA GLY A 173 -5.21 2.28 -5.96
C GLY A 173 -4.94 1.50 -7.25
N ASP A 174 -5.36 2.05 -8.39
CA ASP A 174 -5.12 1.53 -9.74
C ASP A 174 -3.77 2.04 -10.26
N ARG A 175 -2.83 1.11 -10.49
CA ARG A 175 -1.44 1.45 -10.82
C ARG A 175 -1.33 2.23 -12.13
N ALA A 176 -2.04 1.78 -13.17
CA ALA A 176 -1.99 2.43 -14.48
C ALA A 176 -2.53 3.86 -14.38
N LEU A 177 -3.69 4.06 -13.74
CA LEU A 177 -4.26 5.39 -13.57
C LEU A 177 -3.37 6.33 -12.73
N ALA A 178 -2.75 5.82 -11.66
CA ALA A 178 -1.85 6.61 -10.84
C ALA A 178 -0.60 7.03 -11.63
N ASP A 179 -0.02 6.13 -12.43
CA ASP A 179 1.13 6.42 -13.27
C ASP A 179 0.78 7.43 -14.38
N ASP A 180 -0.38 7.28 -15.03
CA ASP A 180 -0.87 8.21 -16.05
C ASP A 180 -1.05 9.64 -15.47
N VAL A 181 -1.59 9.75 -14.25
CA VAL A 181 -1.72 11.04 -13.55
C VAL A 181 -0.36 11.65 -13.25
N LEU A 182 0.58 10.86 -12.73
CA LEU A 182 1.93 11.32 -12.39
C LEU A 182 2.75 11.74 -13.63
N ALA A 183 2.42 11.22 -14.80
CA ALA A 183 3.06 11.58 -16.06
C ALA A 183 2.61 12.93 -16.62
N LEU A 184 1.52 13.52 -16.11
CA LEU A 184 0.98 14.77 -16.65
C LEU A 184 1.86 15.99 -16.34
N PRO A 185 1.94 16.98 -17.28
CA PRO A 185 2.74 18.18 -17.09
C PRO A 185 2.43 18.96 -15.81
N ALA A 186 1.17 18.92 -15.34
CA ALA A 186 0.74 19.55 -14.09
C ALA A 186 1.52 19.06 -12.87
N LEU A 187 2.04 17.82 -12.88
CA LEU A 187 2.79 17.22 -11.79
C LEU A 187 4.30 17.18 -12.01
N LYS A 188 4.79 17.74 -13.12
CA LYS A 188 6.23 17.86 -13.43
C LYS A 188 7.08 18.43 -12.27
N PRO A 189 6.62 19.42 -11.46
CA PRO A 189 7.40 19.92 -10.33
C PRO A 189 7.78 18.87 -9.28
N TRP A 190 7.01 17.78 -9.16
CA TRP A 190 7.24 16.70 -8.18
C TRP A 190 7.77 15.41 -8.80
N ALA A 191 8.01 15.38 -10.12
CA ALA A 191 8.42 14.16 -10.83
C ALA A 191 9.78 13.59 -10.37
N GLY A 192 10.64 14.43 -9.77
CA GLY A 192 11.93 14.03 -9.20
C GLY A 192 11.85 13.50 -7.77
N LEU A 193 10.68 13.55 -7.11
CA LEU A 193 10.57 13.05 -5.75
C LEU A 193 10.54 11.50 -5.72
N PRO A 194 11.22 10.88 -4.73
CA PRO A 194 11.17 9.45 -4.54
C PRO A 194 9.73 8.95 -4.33
N ARG A 195 9.42 7.82 -4.97
CA ARG A 195 8.11 7.15 -4.83
C ARG A 195 8.19 6.08 -3.75
N LEU A 196 7.33 6.18 -2.75
CA LEU A 196 7.16 5.12 -1.75
C LEU A 196 6.43 3.92 -2.34
N ALA A 197 6.52 2.81 -1.63
CA ALA A 197 5.93 1.56 -2.06
C ALA A 197 4.40 1.67 -2.21
N TYR A 198 3.92 1.33 -3.40
CA TYR A 198 2.54 1.47 -3.84
C TYR A 198 1.53 0.91 -2.83
N LEU A 199 0.46 1.66 -2.54
CA LEU A 199 -0.56 1.26 -1.59
C LEU A 199 -1.82 0.73 -2.28
N ASP A 200 -2.18 -0.52 -2.03
CA ASP A 200 -3.50 -1.03 -2.45
C ASP A 200 -4.57 -0.47 -1.50
N VAL A 201 -5.49 0.33 -2.06
CA VAL A 201 -6.55 0.99 -1.29
C VAL A 201 -7.88 0.82 -1.99
N PRO A 202 -9.00 0.60 -1.28
CA PRO A 202 -10.33 0.62 -1.91
C PRO A 202 -10.65 2.03 -2.45
N ASP A 203 -11.90 2.29 -2.85
CA ASP A 203 -12.30 3.61 -3.37
C ASP A 203 -11.82 4.76 -2.45
N PRO A 204 -11.00 5.69 -2.96
CA PRO A 204 -10.20 6.61 -2.15
C PRO A 204 -11.02 7.80 -1.62
N ARG A 205 -12.03 7.49 -0.81
CA ARG A 205 -12.82 8.48 -0.06
C ARG A 205 -12.04 9.02 1.14
N ALA A 206 -12.55 10.07 1.77
CA ALA A 206 -11.87 10.75 2.88
C ALA A 206 -11.37 9.81 4.00
N ALA A 207 -12.17 8.81 4.39
CA ALA A 207 -11.78 7.83 5.40
C ALA A 207 -10.58 6.96 4.94
N VAL A 208 -10.55 6.57 3.67
CA VAL A 208 -9.45 5.80 3.08
C VAL A 208 -8.20 6.64 2.97
N VAL A 209 -8.31 7.90 2.55
CA VAL A 209 -7.18 8.85 2.54
C VAL A 209 -6.61 9.05 3.94
N LYS A 210 -7.47 9.23 4.95
CA LYS A 210 -7.03 9.36 6.35
C LYS A 210 -6.30 8.11 6.84
N LYS A 211 -6.82 6.91 6.52
CA LYS A 211 -6.16 5.65 6.86
C LYS A 211 -4.83 5.50 6.12
N ALA A 212 -4.77 5.87 4.85
CA ALA A 212 -3.56 5.83 4.03
C ALA A 212 -2.50 6.80 4.57
N ALA A 213 -2.88 8.00 5.00
CA ALA A 213 -1.97 8.97 5.62
C ALA A 213 -1.32 8.37 6.89
N ALA A 214 -2.13 7.78 7.77
CA ALA A 214 -1.63 7.08 8.96
C ALA A 214 -0.71 5.89 8.61
N GLY A 215 -1.07 5.11 7.59
CA GLY A 215 -0.28 3.98 7.11
C GLY A 215 1.03 4.38 6.40
N ALA A 216 1.06 5.56 5.78
CA ALA A 216 2.24 6.08 5.08
C ALA A 216 3.43 6.33 6.00
N CYS A 217 3.17 6.56 7.30
CA CYS A 217 4.19 6.78 8.33
C CYS A 217 4.42 5.53 9.21
N ALA A 218 3.86 4.38 8.82
CA ALA A 218 3.89 3.16 9.60
C ALA A 218 4.84 2.14 8.98
N VAL A 219 5.44 1.31 9.84
CA VAL A 219 6.20 0.14 9.41
C VAL A 219 5.24 -0.84 8.75
N ARG A 220 5.53 -1.22 7.50
CA ARG A 220 4.79 -2.28 6.82
C ARG A 220 5.30 -3.61 7.36
N VAL A 221 4.39 -4.40 7.92
CA VAL A 221 4.71 -5.70 8.48
C VAL A 221 3.99 -6.77 7.68
N THR A 222 4.76 -7.58 6.95
CA THR A 222 4.23 -8.72 6.19
C THR A 222 4.52 -9.99 6.97
N VAL A 223 3.46 -10.60 7.50
CA VAL A 223 3.54 -11.85 8.25
C VAL A 223 3.19 -13.00 7.32
N THR A 224 4.04 -14.01 7.32
CA THR A 224 3.81 -15.30 6.67
C THR A 224 3.62 -16.32 7.77
N ASP A 225 2.40 -16.87 7.85
CA ASP A 225 2.03 -17.86 8.86
C ASP A 225 2.84 -19.16 8.66
N PRO A 226 3.06 -19.97 9.71
CA PRO A 226 3.83 -21.19 9.58
C PRO A 226 3.17 -22.15 8.58
N PRO A 227 3.96 -22.94 7.81
CA PRO A 227 3.40 -23.92 6.90
C PRO A 227 2.48 -24.88 7.67
N GLY A 228 1.28 -25.11 7.12
CA GLY A 228 0.20 -25.81 7.81
C GLY A 228 0.69 -27.10 8.48
N ARG A 229 0.44 -27.19 9.80
CA ARG A 229 0.68 -28.39 10.59
C ARG A 229 -0.26 -29.52 10.20
#